data_AF-G1RWJ4-F1
#
_entry.id   AF-G1RWJ4-F1
#
_cell.length_a   1.000
_cell.length_b   1.000
_cell.length_c   1.000
_cell.angle_alpha   90.00
_cell.angle_beta   90.00
_cell.angle_gamma   90.00
#
_symmetry.space_group_name_H-M   'P 1'
#
loop_
_entity.id
_entity.type
_entity.pdbx_description
1 polymer ?
#
loop_
_entity_poly.entity_id
_entity_poly.type
_entity_poly.pdbx_seq_one_letter_code
_entity_poly.pdbx_strand_id
1 'polypeptide(L)'
;MAAAWTVVLVTLVLGLAVAGPVPTSKPTTTGKGCHIGRFKSLSPQELASFKKARDALEESLKLKNWSCSSPVFPGNWDLRLLQVRERPVALEAELALTLKVLEAAAGPALEDILDQPLHTLDHILSQLQACIQAQPTAGPKPRGRLHHWLHRLQEAPKKESPGCLEASVTFNLFRLLTRDLKCVANGDLCLRTSTHPEST
;
A
#
# COMPACT_ATOMS: atom_id res chain seq x y z
N MET A 1 -59.26 -50.66 -58.02
CA MET A 1 -58.02 -49.92 -57.67
C MET A 1 -58.11 -49.57 -56.19
N ALA A 2 -57.39 -50.32 -55.34
CA ALA A 2 -57.46 -50.16 -53.88
C ALA A 2 -56.47 -49.07 -53.45
N ALA A 3 -56.98 -48.03 -52.79
CA ALA A 3 -56.18 -46.91 -52.30
C ALA A 3 -55.49 -47.30 -50.99
N ALA A 4 -54.17 -47.48 -51.03
CA ALA A 4 -53.34 -47.67 -49.86
C ALA A 4 -52.97 -46.29 -49.28
N TRP A 5 -53.50 -45.96 -48.11
CA TRP A 5 -53.16 -44.75 -47.37
C TRP A 5 -51.89 -45.01 -46.55
N THR A 6 -50.76 -44.46 -46.97
CA THR A 6 -49.52 -44.44 -46.19
C THR A 6 -49.60 -43.37 -45.09
N VAL A 7 -49.61 -43.82 -43.83
CA VAL A 7 -49.53 -42.95 -42.65
C VAL A 7 -48.09 -42.43 -42.52
N VAL A 8 -47.95 -41.10 -42.42
CA VAL A 8 -46.68 -40.39 -42.24
C VAL A 8 -46.25 -40.50 -40.77
N LEU A 9 -45.06 -41.05 -40.52
CA LEU A 9 -44.42 -41.05 -39.20
C LEU A 9 -43.48 -39.82 -39.10
N VAL A 10 -43.84 -38.83 -38.28
CA VAL A 10 -42.96 -37.70 -37.97
C VAL A 10 -42.21 -38.02 -36.68
N THR A 11 -40.93 -38.37 -36.79
CA THR A 11 -40.05 -38.55 -35.63
C THR A 11 -39.52 -37.20 -35.17
N LEU A 12 -40.02 -36.70 -34.04
CA LEU A 12 -39.48 -35.53 -33.36
C LEU A 12 -38.22 -35.96 -32.57
N VAL A 13 -37.04 -35.70 -33.11
CA VAL A 13 -35.78 -35.92 -32.38
C VAL A 13 -35.53 -34.69 -31.50
N LEU A 14 -35.82 -34.81 -30.20
CA LEU A 14 -35.43 -33.82 -29.20
C LEU A 14 -33.91 -33.91 -29.00
N GLY A 15 -33.16 -32.92 -29.51
CA GLY A 15 -31.73 -32.81 -29.26
C GLY A 15 -31.45 -32.53 -27.78
N LEU A 16 -30.87 -33.49 -27.09
CA LEU A 16 -30.31 -33.30 -25.75
C LEU A 16 -29.10 -32.36 -25.85
N ALA A 17 -29.25 -31.13 -25.37
CA ALA A 17 -28.13 -30.21 -25.19
C ALA A 17 -27.24 -30.74 -24.04
N VAL A 18 -26.16 -31.43 -24.41
CA VAL A 18 -25.09 -31.78 -23.47
C VAL A 18 -24.38 -30.49 -23.08
N ALA A 19 -24.59 -30.04 -21.84
CA ALA A 19 -23.77 -28.98 -21.24
C ALA A 19 -22.35 -29.51 -21.08
N GLY A 20 -21.46 -29.12 -21.99
CA GLY A 20 -20.02 -29.39 -21.86
C GLY A 20 -19.46 -28.71 -20.60
N PRO A 21 -18.44 -29.29 -19.95
CA PRO A 21 -17.84 -28.68 -18.78
C PRO A 21 -17.25 -27.32 -19.16
N VAL A 22 -17.67 -26.29 -18.44
CA VAL A 22 -17.08 -24.94 -18.53
C VAL A 22 -15.57 -25.09 -18.29
N PRO A 23 -14.71 -24.63 -19.21
CA PRO A 23 -13.28 -24.61 -18.95
C PRO A 23 -13.05 -23.63 -17.80
N THR A 24 -12.74 -24.15 -16.62
CA THR A 24 -12.20 -23.35 -15.52
C THR A 24 -10.76 -23.01 -15.88
N SER A 25 -10.56 -22.22 -16.93
CA SER A 25 -9.30 -21.54 -17.15
C SER A 25 -9.13 -20.56 -16.00
N LYS A 26 -8.39 -20.98 -14.97
CA LYS A 26 -7.79 -20.05 -14.00
C LYS A 26 -7.20 -18.91 -14.82
N PRO A 27 -7.52 -17.63 -14.51
CA PRO A 27 -6.81 -16.55 -15.15
C PRO A 27 -5.35 -16.70 -14.74
N THR A 28 -4.51 -17.13 -15.68
CA THR A 28 -3.08 -16.95 -15.56
C THR A 28 -2.86 -15.49 -15.86
N THR A 29 -3.09 -14.64 -14.85
CA THR A 29 -2.74 -13.24 -14.93
C THR A 29 -1.23 -13.19 -14.91
N THR A 30 -0.62 -13.13 -16.09
CA THR A 30 0.75 -12.65 -16.28
C THR A 30 0.79 -11.14 -16.05
N GLY A 31 0.18 -10.67 -14.95
CA GLY A 31 0.40 -9.32 -14.44
C GLY A 31 1.74 -9.31 -13.72
N LYS A 32 2.49 -8.21 -13.81
CA LYS A 32 3.58 -7.94 -12.87
C LYS A 32 3.03 -8.22 -11.46
N GLY A 33 3.51 -9.28 -10.82
CA GLY A 33 2.95 -9.75 -9.57
C GLY A 33 3.08 -8.68 -8.49
N CYS A 34 2.12 -8.63 -7.56
CA CYS A 34 2.31 -7.92 -6.31
C CYS A 34 3.40 -8.63 -5.49
N HIS A 35 4.61 -8.04 -5.42
CA HIS A 35 5.76 -8.63 -4.71
C HIS A 35 6.10 -7.90 -3.41
N ILE A 36 5.10 -7.39 -2.69
CA ILE A 36 5.32 -6.67 -1.43
C ILE A 36 5.92 -7.54 -0.31
N GLY A 37 5.78 -8.87 -0.40
CA GLY A 37 6.27 -9.82 0.59
C GLY A 37 7.79 -9.79 0.81
N ARG A 38 8.57 -9.31 -0.17
CA ARG A 38 10.03 -9.13 0.00
C ARG A 38 10.38 -8.04 1.02
N PHE A 39 9.47 -7.10 1.27
CA PHE A 39 9.66 -5.96 2.16
C PHE A 39 9.23 -6.23 3.61
N LYS A 40 9.10 -7.51 4.01
CA LYS A 40 8.97 -7.89 5.42
C LYS A 40 10.15 -7.41 6.27
N SER A 41 11.31 -7.28 5.64
CA SER A 41 12.53 -6.69 6.18
C SER A 41 13.34 -6.10 5.05
N LEU A 42 13.90 -4.91 5.27
CA LEU A 42 14.96 -4.38 4.42
C LEU A 42 16.30 -5.00 4.80
N SER A 43 17.23 -5.02 3.85
CA SER A 43 18.59 -5.48 4.11
C SER A 43 19.30 -4.55 5.12
N PRO A 44 20.32 -5.06 5.85
CA PRO A 44 21.12 -4.22 6.72
C PRO A 44 21.78 -3.03 5.99
N GLN A 45 22.15 -3.22 4.72
CA GLN A 45 22.74 -2.17 3.89
C GLN A 45 21.74 -1.05 3.60
N GLU A 46 20.52 -1.37 3.19
CA GLU A 46 19.45 -0.38 2.97
C GLU A 46 19.11 0.37 4.27
N LEU A 47 19.00 -0.36 5.39
CA LEU A 47 18.75 0.27 6.69
C LEU A 47 19.88 1.20 7.12
N ALA A 48 21.13 0.86 6.82
CA ALA A 48 22.28 1.71 7.09
C ALA A 48 22.26 2.99 6.24
N SER A 49 21.90 2.92 4.95
CA SER A 49 21.75 4.12 4.12
C SER A 49 20.61 5.00 4.60
N PHE A 50 19.47 4.42 4.99
CA PHE A 50 18.37 5.20 5.60
C PHE A 50 18.76 5.82 6.94
N LYS A 51 19.57 5.13 7.75
CA LYS A 51 20.09 5.68 9.00
C LYS A 51 20.97 6.90 8.73
N LYS A 52 21.93 6.79 7.79
CA LYS A 52 22.80 7.89 7.39
C LYS A 52 22.00 9.11 6.89
N ALA A 53 20.98 8.85 6.07
CA ALA A 53 20.08 9.90 5.57
C ALA A 53 19.28 10.59 6.67
N ARG A 54 18.67 9.81 7.57
CA ARG A 54 17.97 10.37 8.73
C ARG A 54 18.90 11.21 9.60
N ASP A 55 20.08 10.68 9.94
CA ASP A 55 21.05 11.37 10.79
C ASP A 55 21.46 12.72 10.14
N ALA A 56 21.67 12.76 8.81
CA ALA A 56 21.96 14.01 8.08
C ALA A 56 20.78 15.00 8.02
N LEU A 57 19.55 14.50 7.84
CA LEU A 57 18.33 15.31 7.89
C LEU A 57 18.15 15.94 9.28
N GLU A 58 18.34 15.16 10.34
CA GLU A 58 18.27 15.65 11.73
C GLU A 58 19.29 16.75 12.00
N GLU A 59 20.52 16.62 11.52
CA GLU A 59 21.53 17.69 11.60
C GLU A 59 21.08 18.95 10.86
N SER A 60 20.52 18.81 9.65
CA SER A 60 20.01 19.95 8.89
C SER A 60 18.84 20.67 9.57
N LEU A 61 18.00 19.93 10.30
CA LEU A 61 16.83 20.44 11.00
C LEU A 61 17.20 21.28 12.22
N LYS A 62 18.39 21.10 12.82
CA LYS A 62 18.88 21.92 13.95
C LYS A 62 19.02 23.41 13.58
N LEU A 63 19.20 23.70 12.29
CA LEU A 63 19.37 25.04 11.76
C LEU A 63 18.04 25.67 11.29
N LYS A 64 16.92 24.94 11.38
CA LYS A 64 15.61 25.34 10.86
C LYS A 64 14.58 25.40 12.00
N ASN A 65 13.61 26.31 11.87
CA ASN A 65 12.38 26.17 12.65
C ASN A 65 11.50 25.10 11.99
N TRP A 66 11.16 24.05 12.74
CA TRP A 66 10.34 22.94 12.27
C TRP A 66 9.06 22.75 13.09
N SER A 67 8.64 23.76 13.86
CA SER A 67 7.39 23.67 14.62
C SER A 67 6.19 23.40 13.71
N CYS A 68 5.36 22.45 14.12
CA CYS A 68 4.14 22.08 13.43
C CYS A 68 2.92 22.64 14.16
N SER A 69 1.93 23.13 13.41
CA SER A 69 0.64 23.54 13.99
C SER A 69 -0.17 22.34 14.47
N SER A 70 -0.02 21.20 13.79
CA SER A 70 -0.62 19.93 14.13
C SER A 70 0.30 18.77 13.77
N PRO A 71 0.28 17.65 14.51
CA PRO A 71 1.07 16.48 14.14
C PRO A 71 0.66 15.94 12.77
N VAL A 72 1.60 15.95 11.82
CA VAL A 72 1.44 15.33 10.48
C VAL A 72 1.25 13.82 10.63
N PHE A 73 2.11 13.19 11.44
CA PHE A 73 2.00 11.78 11.83
C PHE A 73 1.71 11.63 13.33
N PRO A 74 0.45 11.52 13.76
CA PRO A 74 0.08 11.32 15.15
C PRO A 74 0.70 10.06 15.73
N GLY A 75 1.18 10.11 16.98
CA GLY A 75 1.79 8.94 17.64
C GLY A 75 0.81 7.78 17.87
N ASN A 76 -0.49 8.05 17.94
CA ASN A 76 -1.53 7.04 18.08
C ASN A 76 -1.99 6.43 16.73
N TRP A 77 -1.45 6.88 15.60
CA TRP A 77 -1.74 6.31 14.30
C TRP A 77 -0.99 5.00 14.08
N ASP A 78 -1.73 3.99 13.62
CA ASP A 78 -1.23 2.64 13.39
C ASP A 78 -2.08 1.97 12.30
N LEU A 79 -1.43 1.40 11.28
CA LEU A 79 -2.10 0.69 10.19
C LEU A 79 -2.96 -0.49 10.69
N ARG A 80 -2.65 -1.06 11.85
CA ARG A 80 -3.44 -2.13 12.48
C ARG A 80 -4.83 -1.68 12.92
N LEU A 81 -5.09 -0.37 12.95
CA LEU A 81 -6.43 0.20 13.16
C LEU A 81 -7.33 0.10 11.93
N LEU A 82 -6.76 -0.24 10.77
CA LEU A 82 -7.44 -0.35 9.48
C LEU A 82 -7.67 -1.81 9.10
N GLN A 83 -8.65 -2.02 8.22
CA GLN A 83 -8.85 -3.32 7.58
C GLN A 83 -7.63 -3.67 6.72
N VAL A 84 -7.34 -4.96 6.57
CA VAL A 84 -6.12 -5.42 5.85
C VAL A 84 -6.03 -4.83 4.44
N ARG A 85 -7.16 -4.70 3.74
CA ARG A 85 -7.24 -4.11 2.39
C ARG A 85 -6.97 -2.60 2.34
N GLU A 86 -7.22 -1.90 3.44
CA GLU A 86 -7.03 -0.45 3.55
C GLU A 86 -5.57 -0.07 3.89
N ARG A 87 -4.81 -0.98 4.51
CA ARG A 87 -3.44 -0.73 4.96
C ARG A 87 -2.49 -0.34 3.83
N PRO A 88 -2.49 -1.01 2.66
CA PRO A 88 -1.66 -0.60 1.52
C PRO A 88 -1.94 0.82 1.07
N VAL A 89 -3.22 1.24 1.04
CA VAL A 89 -3.64 2.58 0.61
C VAL A 89 -3.18 3.65 1.60
N ALA A 90 -3.28 3.38 2.91
CA ALA A 90 -2.75 4.27 3.92
C ALA A 90 -1.22 4.40 3.84
N LEU A 91 -0.51 3.28 3.69
CA LEU A 91 0.95 3.26 3.56
C LEU A 91 1.41 3.98 2.30
N GLU A 92 0.69 3.83 1.17
CA GLU A 92 0.99 4.53 -0.07
C GLU A 92 0.97 6.04 0.14
N ALA A 93 -0.04 6.57 0.82
CA ALA A 93 -0.12 8.00 1.11
C ALA A 93 1.00 8.49 2.05
N GLU A 94 1.35 7.71 3.08
CA GLU A 94 2.48 8.04 3.97
C GLU A 94 3.82 8.06 3.22
N LEU A 95 4.03 7.07 2.35
CA LEU A 95 5.25 6.90 1.58
C LEU A 95 5.37 7.97 0.48
N ALA A 96 4.28 8.27 -0.23
CA ALA A 96 4.24 9.32 -1.25
C ALA A 96 4.51 10.71 -0.66
N LEU A 97 3.94 11.01 0.53
CA LEU A 97 4.27 12.25 1.23
C LEU A 97 5.75 12.28 1.64
N THR A 98 6.27 11.17 2.17
CA THR A 98 7.68 11.06 2.57
C THR A 98 8.61 11.29 1.39
N LEU A 99 8.41 10.60 0.27
CA LEU A 99 9.18 10.78 -0.96
C LEU A 99 9.18 12.23 -1.42
N LYS A 100 8.00 12.82 -1.59
CA LYS A 100 7.86 14.21 -2.05
C LYS A 100 8.61 15.21 -1.17
N VAL A 101 8.55 15.05 0.15
CA VAL A 101 9.22 15.95 1.08
C VAL A 101 10.74 15.75 1.05
N LEU A 102 11.21 14.51 0.97
CA LEU A 102 12.63 14.21 0.90
C LEU A 102 13.27 14.63 -0.43
N GLU A 103 12.57 14.48 -1.55
CA GLU A 103 12.98 15.01 -2.86
C GLU A 103 13.13 16.54 -2.82
N ALA A 104 12.18 17.24 -2.19
CA ALA A 104 12.27 18.68 -2.03
C ALA A 104 13.39 19.11 -1.06
N ALA A 105 13.73 18.25 -0.09
CA ALA A 105 14.80 18.48 0.87
C ALA A 105 16.19 18.12 0.33
N ALA A 106 16.29 17.42 -0.80
CA ALA A 106 17.53 16.98 -1.44
C ALA A 106 18.27 18.14 -2.12
N GLY A 107 18.65 19.15 -1.34
CA GLY A 107 19.60 20.17 -1.76
C GLY A 107 21.01 19.59 -1.98
N PRO A 108 21.95 20.36 -2.54
CA PRO A 108 23.26 19.84 -2.97
C PRO A 108 24.07 19.11 -1.89
N ALA A 109 23.89 19.48 -0.62
CA ALA A 109 24.59 18.84 0.50
C ALA A 109 24.00 17.49 0.92
N LEU A 110 22.75 17.21 0.55
CA LEU A 110 22.01 16.00 0.92
C LEU A 110 21.74 15.08 -0.27
N GLU A 111 21.93 15.54 -1.50
CA GLU A 111 21.65 14.80 -2.74
C GLU A 111 22.31 13.41 -2.73
N ASP A 112 23.63 13.33 -2.61
CA ASP A 112 24.38 12.06 -2.58
C ASP A 112 23.98 11.15 -1.40
N ILE A 113 23.53 11.73 -0.29
CA ILE A 113 23.14 10.98 0.91
C ILE A 113 21.72 10.41 0.72
N LEU A 114 20.85 11.13 0.03
CA LEU A 114 19.45 10.79 -0.18
C LEU A 114 19.21 9.98 -1.45
N ASP A 115 20.12 9.96 -2.41
CA ASP A 115 19.98 9.25 -3.69
C ASP A 115 19.53 7.77 -3.51
N GLN A 116 20.34 6.96 -2.83
CA GLN A 116 20.01 5.56 -2.57
C GLN A 116 18.72 5.37 -1.74
N PRO A 117 18.48 6.11 -0.63
CA PRO A 117 17.21 6.11 0.08
C PRO A 117 16.00 6.42 -0.81
N LEU A 118 16.05 7.48 -1.63
CA LEU A 118 14.96 7.91 -2.50
C LEU A 118 14.66 6.85 -3.56
N HIS A 119 15.69 6.30 -4.21
CA HIS A 119 15.51 5.21 -5.16
C HIS A 119 14.88 3.97 -4.51
N THR A 120 15.25 3.67 -3.26
CA THR A 120 14.66 2.55 -2.51
C THR A 120 13.19 2.81 -2.16
N LEU A 121 12.85 4.03 -1.72
CA LEU A 121 11.47 4.43 -1.41
C LEU A 121 10.59 4.40 -2.67
N ASP A 122 11.09 4.89 -3.81
CA ASP A 122 10.36 4.87 -5.08
C ASP A 122 10.07 3.44 -5.56
N HIS A 123 11.04 2.54 -5.41
CA HIS A 123 10.85 1.11 -5.70
C HIS A 123 9.78 0.47 -4.80
N ILE A 124 9.77 0.81 -3.51
CA ILE A 124 8.74 0.34 -2.58
C ILE A 124 7.37 0.87 -3.02
N LEU A 125 7.27 2.16 -3.34
CA LEU A 125 6.03 2.80 -3.77
C LEU A 125 5.49 2.16 -5.05
N SER A 126 6.35 1.94 -6.04
CA SER A 126 6.01 1.28 -7.31
C SER A 126 5.45 -0.14 -7.10
N GLN A 127 6.06 -0.93 -6.21
CA GLN A 127 5.54 -2.27 -5.87
C GLN A 127 4.22 -2.20 -5.10
N LEU A 128 4.07 -1.23 -4.21
CA LEU A 128 2.86 -1.04 -3.43
C LEU A 128 1.67 -0.65 -4.32
N GLN A 129 1.89 0.23 -5.30
CA GLN A 129 0.89 0.62 -6.29
C GLN A 129 0.45 -0.57 -7.15
N ALA A 130 1.39 -1.41 -7.60
CA ALA A 130 1.06 -2.65 -8.30
C ALA A 130 0.16 -3.57 -7.45
N CYS A 131 0.42 -3.66 -6.15
CA CYS A 131 -0.40 -4.42 -5.22
C CYS A 131 -1.80 -3.85 -5.00
N ILE A 132 -1.94 -2.52 -4.98
CA ILE A 132 -3.25 -1.86 -4.83
C ILE A 132 -4.07 -2.05 -6.10
N GLN A 133 -3.47 -1.90 -7.28
CA GLN A 133 -4.15 -2.10 -8.56
C GLN A 133 -4.58 -3.55 -8.80
N ALA A 134 -3.82 -4.52 -8.27
CA ALA A 134 -4.18 -5.93 -8.34
C ALA A 134 -5.36 -6.31 -7.41
N GLN A 135 -5.78 -5.43 -6.49
CA GLN A 135 -6.94 -5.69 -5.65
C GLN A 135 -8.25 -5.54 -6.45
N PRO A 136 -9.29 -6.36 -6.15
CA PRO A 136 -10.57 -6.25 -6.83
C PRO A 136 -11.17 -4.83 -6.72
N THR A 137 -11.52 -4.25 -7.86
CA THR A 137 -11.91 -2.83 -8.06
C THR A 137 -13.24 -2.44 -7.39
N ALA A 138 -13.94 -3.36 -6.72
CA ALA A 138 -15.28 -3.15 -6.17
C ALA A 138 -15.28 -2.87 -4.65
N GLY A 139 -14.30 -2.12 -4.14
CA GLY A 139 -14.29 -1.61 -2.77
C GLY A 139 -15.11 -0.33 -2.63
N PRO A 140 -15.93 -0.16 -1.58
CA PRO A 140 -16.53 1.15 -1.26
C PRO A 140 -15.44 2.22 -1.11
N LYS A 141 -15.75 3.47 -1.48
CA LYS A 141 -14.86 4.62 -1.23
C LYS A 141 -14.38 4.61 0.23
N PRO A 142 -13.11 4.97 0.53
CA PRO A 142 -12.62 5.03 1.89
C PRO A 142 -13.57 5.83 2.79
N ARG A 143 -13.97 5.24 3.92
CA ARG A 143 -14.81 5.88 4.94
C ARG A 143 -14.13 5.78 6.30
N GLY A 144 -14.58 6.58 7.26
CA GLY A 144 -14.09 6.54 8.64
C GLY A 144 -12.60 6.91 8.76
N ARG A 145 -11.82 6.06 9.44
CA ARG A 145 -10.42 6.35 9.82
C ARG A 145 -9.51 6.56 8.62
N LEU A 146 -9.62 5.72 7.59
CA LEU A 146 -8.79 5.85 6.39
C LEU A 146 -9.06 7.18 5.68
N HIS A 147 -10.33 7.56 5.52
CA HIS A 147 -10.67 8.83 4.87
C HIS A 147 -10.08 10.05 5.61
N HIS A 148 -10.25 10.10 6.94
CA HIS A 148 -9.69 11.16 7.76
C HIS A 148 -8.16 11.21 7.68
N TRP A 149 -7.52 10.04 7.64
CA TRP A 149 -6.07 9.93 7.50
C TRP A 149 -5.56 10.47 6.17
N LEU A 150 -6.14 10.00 5.06
CA LEU A 150 -5.78 10.45 3.73
C LEU A 150 -5.98 11.96 3.56
N HIS A 151 -7.12 12.48 4.04
CA HIS A 151 -7.40 13.91 4.01
C HIS A 151 -6.37 14.71 4.82
N ARG A 152 -5.96 14.23 6.00
CA ARG A 152 -4.91 14.88 6.80
C ARG A 152 -3.60 14.97 6.03
N LEU A 153 -3.13 13.86 5.45
CA LEU A 153 -1.87 13.83 4.71
C LEU A 153 -1.92 14.72 3.46
N GLN A 154 -3.06 14.77 2.77
CA GLN A 154 -3.27 15.64 1.62
C GLN A 154 -3.22 17.14 2.00
N GLU A 155 -3.74 17.49 3.17
CA GLU A 155 -3.80 18.88 3.64
C GLU A 155 -2.51 19.35 4.31
N ALA A 156 -1.67 18.43 4.81
CA ALA A 156 -0.44 18.78 5.52
C ALA A 156 0.50 19.70 4.68
N PRO A 157 0.78 19.43 3.39
CA PRO A 157 1.59 20.33 2.55
C PRO A 157 1.02 21.74 2.36
N LYS A 158 -0.28 21.94 2.62
CA LYS A 158 -0.93 23.25 2.49
C LYS A 158 -0.96 24.04 3.80
N LYS A 159 -0.85 23.34 4.94
CA LYS A 159 -1.07 23.90 6.27
C LYS A 159 0.19 23.97 7.11
N GLU A 160 1.17 23.14 6.82
CA GLU A 160 2.40 23.05 7.59
C GLU A 160 3.58 23.64 6.81
N SER A 161 4.57 24.14 7.56
CA SER A 161 5.79 24.68 6.98
C SER A 161 6.67 23.57 6.38
N PRO A 162 7.55 23.88 5.40
CA PRO A 162 8.51 22.91 4.87
C PRO A 162 9.36 22.26 5.97
N GLY A 163 9.85 23.04 6.94
CA GLY A 163 10.62 22.52 8.07
C GLY A 163 9.83 21.52 8.93
N CYS A 164 8.55 21.81 9.20
CA CYS A 164 7.67 20.88 9.91
C CYS A 164 7.48 19.56 9.13
N LEU A 165 7.27 19.63 7.82
CA LEU A 165 7.08 18.45 6.98
C LEU A 165 8.36 17.61 6.95
N GLU A 166 9.52 18.24 6.73
CA GLU A 166 10.84 17.58 6.76
C GLU A 166 11.05 16.86 8.09
N ALA A 167 10.83 17.53 9.23
CA ALA A 167 10.95 16.91 10.54
C ALA A 167 9.96 15.76 10.73
N SER A 168 8.71 15.95 10.32
CA SER A 168 7.65 14.95 10.45
C SER A 168 7.98 13.67 9.68
N VAL A 169 8.44 13.78 8.43
CA VAL A 169 8.81 12.59 7.64
C VAL A 169 10.11 11.95 8.14
N THR A 170 11.06 12.76 8.62
CA THR A 170 12.34 12.29 9.16
C THR A 170 12.12 11.42 10.41
N PHE A 171 11.36 11.93 11.38
CA PHE A 171 11.07 11.18 12.61
C PHE A 171 10.11 10.00 12.38
N ASN A 172 9.31 10.04 11.31
CA ASN A 172 8.46 8.93 10.91
C ASN A 172 9.20 7.81 10.16
N LEU A 173 10.36 8.09 9.57
CA LEU A 173 11.00 7.23 8.57
C LEU A 173 11.18 5.77 9.01
N PHE A 174 11.78 5.54 10.18
CA PHE A 174 12.00 4.16 10.63
C PHE A 174 10.72 3.45 11.05
N ARG A 175 9.71 4.19 11.54
CA ARG A 175 8.38 3.63 11.82
C ARG A 175 7.76 3.14 10.51
N LEU A 176 7.82 3.96 9.47
CA LEU A 176 7.33 3.62 8.13
C LEU A 176 8.03 2.36 7.60
N LEU A 177 9.36 2.31 7.62
CA LEU A 177 10.16 1.25 7.01
C LEU A 177 10.12 -0.08 7.77
N THR A 178 10.10 -0.05 9.11
CA THR A 178 10.27 -1.26 9.92
C THR A 178 8.98 -1.80 10.51
N ARG A 179 7.97 -0.95 10.69
CA ARG A 179 6.69 -1.32 11.29
C ARG A 179 5.57 -1.31 10.26
N ASP A 180 5.37 -0.18 9.61
CA ASP A 180 4.18 0.02 8.76
C ASP A 180 4.32 -0.78 7.44
N LEU A 181 5.50 -0.72 6.80
CA LEU A 181 5.85 -1.54 5.63
C LEU A 181 5.82 -3.04 5.94
N LYS A 182 6.41 -3.45 7.06
CA LYS A 182 6.36 -4.84 7.52
C LYS A 182 4.93 -5.31 7.77
N CYS A 183 4.07 -4.43 8.31
CA CYS A 183 2.66 -4.75 8.54
C CYS A 183 1.93 -5.05 7.24
N VAL A 184 2.11 -4.19 6.22
CA VAL A 184 1.53 -4.40 4.89
C VAL A 184 2.10 -5.66 4.23
N ALA A 185 3.41 -5.89 4.31
CA ALA A 185 4.06 -7.07 3.74
C ALA A 185 3.63 -8.40 4.40
N ASN A 186 3.12 -8.36 5.64
CA ASN A 186 2.58 -9.52 6.35
C ASN A 186 1.07 -9.73 6.15
N GLY A 187 0.35 -8.77 5.56
CA GLY A 187 -1.09 -8.88 5.31
C GLY A 187 -1.88 -9.19 6.59
N ASP A 188 -2.64 -10.29 6.55
CA ASP A 188 -3.49 -10.75 7.66
C ASP A 188 -2.69 -11.15 8.92
N LEU A 189 -1.40 -11.48 8.78
CA LEU A 189 -0.53 -11.83 9.90
C LEU A 189 -0.09 -10.59 10.71
N CYS A 190 -0.33 -9.38 10.21
CA CYS A 190 -0.10 -8.16 10.98
C CYS A 190 -1.28 -7.90 11.92
N LEU A 191 -1.18 -8.42 13.14
CA LEU A 191 -2.19 -8.27 14.19
C LEU A 191 -1.81 -7.18 15.18
N ARG A 192 -2.83 -6.57 15.79
CA ARG A 192 -2.64 -5.76 16.99
C ARG A 192 -2.41 -6.72 18.15
N THR A 193 -1.20 -6.75 18.69
CA THR A 193 -0.91 -7.50 19.91
C THR A 193 -1.80 -6.95 21.02
N SER A 194 -2.76 -7.74 21.49
CA SER A 194 -3.54 -7.42 22.68
C SER A 194 -2.62 -7.54 23.89
N THR A 195 -2.11 -6.43 24.39
CA THR A 195 -1.51 -6.39 25.72
C THR A 195 -2.64 -6.42 26.74
N HIS A 196 -2.95 -7.62 27.25
CA HIS A 196 -3.32 -7.85 28.65
C HIS A 196 -3.22 -9.35 28.95
N PRO A 197 -2.32 -9.78 29.85
CA PRO A 197 -2.65 -10.92 30.69
C PRO A 197 -3.64 -10.42 31.76
N GLU A 198 -4.86 -10.96 31.75
CA GLU A 198 -5.72 -10.96 32.94
C GLU A 198 -4.98 -11.77 34.01
N SER A 199 -4.48 -11.09 35.03
CA SER A 199 -4.10 -11.71 36.29
C SER A 199 -5.38 -11.98 37.07
N THR A 200 -5.72 -13.27 37.18
CA THR A 200 -6.63 -13.84 38.18
C THR A 200 -6.16 -13.56 39.59
#